data_AF-A0A951L084-F1
#
_entry.id   AF-A0A951L084-F1
#
_cell.length_a   1.000
_cell.length_b   1.000
_cell.length_c   1.000
_cell.angle_alpha   90.00
_cell.angle_beta   90.00
_cell.angle_gamma   90.00
#
_symmetry.space_group_name_H-M   'P 1'
#
loop_
_entity.id
_entity.type
_entity.pdbx_description
1 polymer ?
#
loop_
_entity_poly.entity_id
_entity_poly.type
_entity_poly.pdbx_seq_one_letter_code
_entity_poly.pdbx_strand_id
1 'polypeptide(L)' 'MLTTPIRELDHRSTDGIDVTLLWNTCNNRVSVAVHDRRSGEAFVLQVPGPDAREAFNHPYAYALHDTFDHALAA' A
#
# COMPACT_ATOMS: atom_id res chain seq x y z
N MET A 1 13.75 17.13 14.76
CA MET A 1 13.01 15.85 14.72
C MET A 1 11.91 16.01 13.68
N LEU A 2 12.10 15.54 12.44
CA LEU A 2 11.03 15.56 11.44
C LEU A 2 10.14 14.34 11.74
N THR A 3 9.08 14.54 12.52
CA THR A 3 8.01 13.54 12.64
C THR A 3 7.35 13.42 11.28
N THR A 4 7.63 12.34 10.55
CA THR A 4 6.94 12.01 9.31
C THR A 4 5.45 11.87 9.65
N PRO A 5 4.58 12.78 9.19
CA PRO A 5 3.17 12.78 9.55
C PRO A 5 2.45 11.82 8.59
N ILE A 6 2.80 10.54 8.71
CA ILE A 6 2.07 9.45 8.12
C ILE A 6 0.77 9.31 8.90
N ARG A 7 -0.35 9.47 8.22
CA ARG A 7 -1.69 9.33 8.77
C ARG A 7 -2.32 8.07 8.20
N GLU A 8 -2.84 7.21 9.07
CA GLU A 8 -3.73 6.14 8.65
C GLU A 8 -5.08 6.74 8.19
N LEU A 9 -5.48 6.38 6.98
CA LEU A 9 -6.76 6.78 6.40
C LEU A 9 -7.84 5.71 6.57
N ASP A 10 -7.44 4.45 6.44
CA ASP A 10 -8.34 3.29 6.52
C ASP A 10 -7.53 2.03 6.86
N HIS A 11 -8.18 1.05 7.45
CA HIS A 11 -7.59 -0.24 7.81
C HIS A 11 -8.62 -1.34 7.64
N ARG A 12 -8.17 -2.48 7.12
CA ARG A 12 -8.97 -3.70 7.10
C ARG A 12 -8.09 -4.91 7.42
N SER A 13 -8.71 -5.90 8.03
CA SER A 13 -8.12 -7.23 8.18
C SER A 13 -9.09 -8.26 7.62
N THR A 14 -8.62 -9.17 6.77
CA THR A 14 -9.43 -10.27 6.22
C THR A 14 -8.57 -11.49 6.03
N ASP A 15 -9.02 -12.64 6.56
CA ASP A 15 -8.37 -13.94 6.39
C ASP A 15 -6.87 -13.97 6.73
N GLY A 16 -6.45 -13.19 7.73
CA GLY A 16 -5.04 -13.10 8.15
C GLY A 16 -4.21 -12.08 7.39
N ILE A 17 -4.80 -11.33 6.45
CA ILE A 17 -4.15 -10.25 5.72
C ILE A 17 -4.62 -8.91 6.30
N ASP A 18 -3.68 -8.10 6.74
CA ASP A 18 -3.91 -6.71 7.13
C ASP A 18 -3.53 -5.78 6.00
N VAL A 19 -4.42 -4.84 5.72
CA VAL A 19 -4.20 -3.81 4.71
C VAL A 19 -4.46 -2.47 5.36
N THR A 20 -3.48 -1.57 5.30
CA THR A 20 -3.56 -0.22 5.86
C THR A 20 -3.36 0.79 4.74
N LEU A 21 -4.29 1.72 4.62
CA LEU A 21 -4.16 2.88 3.74
C LEU A 21 -3.47 4.01 4.50
N LEU A 22 -2.30 4.41 4.04
CA LEU A 22 -1.44 5.41 4.67
C LEU A 22 -1.33 6.64 3.77
N TRP A 23 -1.42 7.83 4.37
CA TRP A 23 -1.19 9.09 3.68
C TRP A 23 -0.03 9.84 4.32
N ASN A 24 0.96 10.16 3.51
CA ASN A 24 2.05 11.03 3.89
C ASN A 24 1.66 12.48 3.61
N THR A 25 1.38 13.22 4.67
CA THR A 25 0.93 14.61 4.55
C THR A 25 2.06 15.58 4.13
N CYS A 26 3.34 15.21 4.27
CA CYS A 26 4.45 16.06 3.83
C CYS A 26 4.57 16.15 2.30
N ASN A 27 4.34 15.05 1.60
CA ASN A 27 4.51 14.97 0.15
C ASN A 27 3.23 14.59 -0.61
N ASN A 28 2.10 14.54 0.11
CA ASN A 28 0.79 14.18 -0.40
C ASN A 28 0.75 12.83 -1.14
N ARG A 29 1.60 11.87 -0.74
CA ARG A 29 1.61 10.52 -1.31
C ARG A 29 0.76 9.56 -0.49
N VAL A 30 0.09 8.65 -1.18
CA VAL A 30 -0.70 7.60 -0.57
C VAL A 30 0.00 6.26 -0.78
N SER A 31 -0.05 5.42 0.23
CA SER A 31 0.57 4.10 0.20
C SER A 31 -0.38 3.07 0.78
N VAL A 32 -0.36 1.86 0.22
CA VAL A 32 -1.08 0.72 0.77
C VAL A 32 -0.05 -0.22 1.38
N ALA A 33 -0.07 -0.37 2.69
CA ALA A 33 0.75 -1.33 3.41
C ALA A 33 -0.03 -2.63 3.59
N VAL A 34 0.59 -3.75 3.26
CA VAL A 34 0.00 -5.08 3.43
C VAL A 34 0.89 -5.90 4.34
N HIS A 35 0.28 -6.61 5.28
CA HIS A 35 0.94 -7.60 6.12
C HIS A 35 0.11 -8.88 6.10
N ASP A 36 0.65 -9.92 5.46
CA ASP A 36 0.09 -11.26 5.52
C ASP A 36 0.65 -11.97 6.75
N ARG A 37 -0.19 -12.09 7.79
CA ARG A 37 0.20 -12.76 9.04
C ARG A 37 0.38 -14.26 8.88
N ARG A 38 -0.11 -14.86 7.79
CA ARG A 38 -0.05 -16.31 7.55
C ARG A 38 1.31 -16.72 7.02
N SER A 39 1.81 -15.96 6.05
CA SER A 39 3.15 -16.13 5.48
C SER A 39 4.23 -15.38 6.27
N GLY A 40 3.85 -14.34 7.01
CA GLY A 40 4.77 -13.40 7.65
C GLY A 40 5.34 -12.35 6.67
N GLU A 41 4.80 -12.27 5.46
CA GLU A 41 5.24 -11.34 4.43
C GLU A 41 4.58 -9.96 4.62
N ALA A 42 5.33 -8.90 4.28
CA ALA A 42 4.79 -7.55 4.24
C ALA A 42 5.38 -6.77 3.07
N PHE A 43 4.57 -5.91 2.46
CA PHE A 43 4.98 -5.02 1.38
C PHE A 43 4.20 -3.71 1.39
N VAL A 44 4.71 -2.71 0.67
CA VAL A 44 4.09 -1.38 0.56
C VAL A 44 4.01 -0.98 -0.90
N LEU A 45 2.82 -0.59 -1.35
CA LEU A 45 2.58 -0.07 -2.68
C LEU A 45 2.46 1.45 -2.61
N GLN A 46 3.24 2.16 -3.41
CA GLN A 46 3.05 3.60 -3.64
C GLN A 46 2.04 3.76 -4.77
N VAL A 47 0.91 4.41 -4.49
CA VAL A 47 -0.18 4.51 -5.45
C VAL A 47 -0.62 5.96 -5.63
N PRO A 48 -1.01 6.37 -6.85
CA PRO A 48 -1.69 7.65 -7.05
C PRO A 48 -2.94 7.74 -6.16
N GLY A 49 -3.22 8.93 -5.65
CA GLY A 49 -4.40 9.18 -4.81
C GLY A 49 -5.73 8.69 -5.39
N PRO A 50 -6.02 8.87 -6.69
CA PRO A 50 -7.25 8.37 -7.32
C PRO A 50 -7.41 6.84 -7.25
N ASP A 51 -6.30 6.11 -7.37
CA ASP A 51 -6.29 4.65 -7.44
C ASP A 51 -6.20 4.01 -6.05
N ALA A 52 -5.91 4.81 -5.02
CA ALA A 52 -5.59 4.35 -3.69
C ALA A 52 -6.69 3.48 -3.06
N ARG A 53 -7.97 3.81 -3.34
CA ARG A 53 -9.11 3.03 -2.85
C ARG A 53 -9.18 1.66 -3.52
N GLU A 54 -8.89 1.58 -4.81
CA GLU A 54 -8.89 0.33 -5.56
C GLU A 54 -7.71 -0.56 -5.14
N ALA A 55 -6.51 0.02 -5.04
CA ALA A 55 -5.33 -0.66 -4.54
C ALA A 55 -5.51 -1.18 -3.10
N PHE A 56 -6.20 -0.43 -2.24
CA PHE A 56 -6.54 -0.87 -0.88
C PHE A 56 -7.46 -2.10 -0.88
N ASN A 57 -8.40 -2.18 -1.82
CA ASN A 57 -9.32 -3.31 -1.96
C ASN A 57 -8.65 -4.53 -2.62
N HIS A 58 -7.71 -4.30 -3.54
CA HIS A 58 -7.06 -5.35 -4.34
C HIS A 58 -5.53 -5.22 -4.37
N PRO A 59 -4.85 -5.26 -3.22
CA PRO A 59 -3.42 -4.94 -3.17
C PRO A 59 -2.55 -5.94 -3.94
N TYR A 60 -2.91 -7.23 -3.95
CA TYR A 60 -2.14 -8.24 -4.71
C TYR A 60 -2.28 -8.07 -6.23
N ALA A 61 -3.41 -7.56 -6.73
CA ALA A 61 -3.55 -7.26 -8.15
C ALA A 61 -2.64 -6.09 -8.55
N TYR A 62 -2.57 -5.06 -7.70
CA TYR A 62 -1.68 -3.92 -7.90
C TYR A 62 -0.21 -4.27 -7.73
N ALA A 63 0.15 -5.14 -6.78
CA ALA A 63 1.53 -5.58 -6.57
C ALA A 63 2.09 -6.31 -7.81
N LEU A 64 1.24 -7.10 -8.48
CA LEU A 64 1.60 -7.72 -9.75
C LEU A 64 1.85 -6.64 -10.83
N HIS A 65 0.94 -5.67 -10.98
CA HIS A 65 1.11 -4.59 -11.96
C HIS A 65 2.35 -3.72 -11.71
N ASP A 66 2.65 -3.38 -10.45
CA ASP A 66 3.86 -2.64 -10.08
C ASP A 66 5.14 -3.41 -10.45
N THR A 67 5.16 -4.71 -10.16
CA THR A 67 6.27 -5.59 -10.56
C THR A 67 6.43 -5.63 -12.09
N PHE A 68 5.32 -5.68 -12.83
CA PHE A 68 5.36 -5.71 -14.30
C PHE A 68 5.79 -4.37 -14.93
N ASP A 69 5.38 -3.23 -14.36
CA ASP A 69 5.83 -1.90 -14.80
C ASP A 69 7.35 -1.75 -14.58
N HIS A 70 7.84 -2.17 -13.40
CA HIS A 70 9.27 -2.11 -13.08
C HIS A 70 10.10 -3.10 -13.92
N ALA A 71 9.60 -4.31 -14.17
CA ALA A 71 10.32 -5.34 -14.94
C ALA A 71 10.40 -5.04 -16.44
N LEU A 72 9.47 -4.25 -17.00
CA LEU A 72 9.50 -3.82 -18.39
C LEU A 72 10.39 -2.58 -18.61
N ALA A 73 10.77 -1.88 -17.54
CA ALA A 73 11.59 -0.67 -17.58
C ALA A 73 13.12 -0.92 -17.46
N ALA A 74 13.57 -2.20 -17.41
CA ALA A 74 14.96 -2.62 -17.25
C ALA A 74 15.54 -3.24 -18.52
#